data_AF-A0A3D4PQA0-F1
#
_entry.id   AF-A0A3D4PQA0-F1
#
_cell.length_a   1.000
_cell.length_b   1.000
_cell.length_c   1.000
_cell.angle_alpha   90.00
_cell.angle_beta   90.00
_cell.angle_gamma   90.00
#
_symmetry.space_group_name_H-M   'P 1'
#
loop_
_entity.id
_entity.type
_entity.pdbx_description
1 polymer ?
#
loop_
_entity_poly.entity_id
_entity_poly.type
_entity_poly.pdbx_seq_one_letter_code
_entity_poly.pdbx_strand_id
1 'polypeptide(L)' 'TPGAVADVIIVQPDAVADVATYEEPLHDAVGIDDVFVAGTAVLTGGELVGAASASPLPGRGLRRAS' A
#
# COMPACT_ATOMS: atom_id res chain seq x y z
N THR A 1 6.78 -10.09 12.08
CA THR A 1 7.04 -11.33 12.86
C THR A 1 5.73 -12.06 13.07
N PRO A 2 5.75 -13.38 13.37
CA PRO A 2 4.53 -14.08 13.76
C PRO A 2 3.83 -13.35 14.91
N GLY A 3 2.53 -13.12 14.79
CA GLY A 3 1.70 -12.35 15.75
C GLY A 3 1.62 -10.84 15.49
N ALA A 4 2.39 -10.29 14.55
CA ALA A 4 2.21 -8.91 14.10
C ALA A 4 1.00 -8.76 13.16
N VAL A 5 0.45 -7.55 13.08
CA VAL A 5 -0.50 -7.18 12.03
C VAL A 5 0.19 -7.32 10.67
N ALA A 6 -0.49 -7.93 9.71
CA ALA A 6 0.02 -8.15 8.36
C ALA A 6 -0.10 -6.88 7.50
N ASP A 7 0.62 -5.83 7.93
CA ASP A 7 0.89 -4.65 7.11
C ASP A 7 2.19 -4.91 6.35
N VAL A 8 2.07 -5.25 5.07
CA VAL A 8 3.17 -5.80 4.24
C VAL A 8 3.16 -5.13 2.87
N ILE A 9 4.35 -4.86 2.34
CA ILE A 9 4.56 -4.34 0.99
C ILE A 9 5.53 -5.26 0.26
N ILE A 10 5.25 -5.55 -1.01
CA ILE A 10 6.16 -6.19 -1.95
C ILE A 10 6.73 -5.11 -2.86
N VAL A 11 8.07 -5.02 -2.88
CA VAL A 11 8.82 -3.99 -3.59
C VAL A 11 9.75 -4.64 -4.61
N GLN A 12 9.78 -4.09 -5.82
CA GLN A 12 10.76 -4.42 -6.84
C GLN A 12 12.04 -3.60 -6.58
N PRO A 13 13.12 -4.22 -6.06
CA PRO A 13 14.28 -3.48 -5.55
C PRO A 13 15.01 -2.69 -6.63
N ASP A 14 14.99 -3.17 -7.88
CA ASP A 14 15.68 -2.53 -9.00
C ASP A 14 14.85 -1.41 -9.66
N ALA A 15 13.56 -1.28 -9.31
CA ALA A 15 12.63 -0.35 -9.95
C ALA A 15 12.03 0.68 -9.00
N VAL A 16 12.12 0.48 -7.68
CA VAL A 16 11.45 1.35 -6.70
C VAL A 16 11.97 2.78 -6.73
N ALA A 17 11.08 3.74 -6.96
CA ALA A 17 11.41 5.16 -6.99
C ALA A 17 10.17 6.04 -6.77
N ASP A 18 10.37 7.21 -6.16
CA ASP A 18 9.47 8.34 -6.28
C ASP A 18 9.73 9.07 -7.61
N VAL A 19 8.67 9.24 -8.40
CA VAL A 19 8.75 9.91 -9.73
C VAL A 19 7.90 11.18 -9.78
N ALA A 20 7.37 11.61 -8.62
CA ALA A 20 6.72 12.89 -8.46
C ALA A 20 7.77 14.00 -8.41
N THR A 21 7.53 15.09 -9.14
CA THR A 21 8.41 16.27 -9.18
C THR A 21 7.66 17.49 -8.61
N TYR A 22 8.33 18.65 -8.53
CA TYR A 22 7.63 19.88 -8.14
C TYR A 22 6.61 20.32 -9.20
N GLU A 23 6.93 20.12 -10.48
CA GLU A 23 6.07 20.44 -11.61
C GLU A 23 4.92 19.45 -11.76
N GLU A 24 5.17 18.16 -11.48
CA GLU A 24 4.21 17.06 -11.59
C GLU A 24 4.14 16.26 -10.26
N PRO A 25 3.40 16.78 -9.26
CA PRO A 25 3.49 16.28 -7.89
C PRO A 25 2.61 15.06 -7.59
N LEU A 26 1.76 14.62 -8.52
CA LEU A 26 0.74 13.59 -8.31
C LEU A 26 1.03 12.28 -9.06
N HIS A 27 2.30 12.02 -9.39
CA HIS A 27 2.67 10.71 -9.92
C HIS A 27 2.70 9.65 -8.82
N ASP A 28 2.13 8.49 -9.13
CA ASP A 28 2.28 7.31 -8.29
C ASP A 28 3.74 6.84 -8.28
N ALA A 29 4.17 6.31 -7.14
CA ALA A 29 5.49 5.68 -7.03
C ALA A 29 5.57 4.44 -7.92
N VAL A 30 6.75 4.16 -8.47
CA VAL A 30 7.01 2.96 -9.28
C VAL A 30 7.70 1.88 -8.45
N GLY A 31 7.62 0.63 -8.91
CA GLY A 31 8.26 -0.52 -8.26
C GLY A 31 7.59 -1.01 -6.97
N ILE A 32 6.38 -0.52 -6.65
CA ILE A 32 5.53 -1.09 -5.60
C ILE A 32 4.56 -2.08 -6.27
N ASP A 33 4.70 -3.36 -5.97
CA ASP A 33 3.96 -4.42 -6.67
C ASP A 33 2.62 -4.70 -5.98
N ASP A 34 2.69 -5.14 -4.71
CA ASP A 34 1.52 -5.48 -3.91
C ASP A 34 1.58 -4.83 -2.52
N VAL A 35 0.41 -4.47 -1.99
CA VAL A 35 0.28 -3.90 -0.65
C VAL A 35 -0.85 -4.60 0.09
N PHE A 36 -0.58 -5.00 1.33
CA PHE A 36 -1.53 -5.60 2.24
C PHE A 36 -1.66 -4.74 3.49
N VAL A 37 -2.90 -4.47 3.90
CA VAL A 37 -3.24 -3.78 5.15
C VAL A 37 -4.07 -4.74 5.99
N ALA A 38 -3.61 -5.02 7.21
CA ALA A 38 -4.21 -6.01 8.10
C ALA A 38 -4.47 -7.38 7.41
N GLY A 39 -3.62 -7.78 6.46
CA GLY A 39 -3.73 -9.03 5.70
C GLY A 39 -4.66 -8.98 4.49
N THR A 40 -5.31 -7.85 4.22
CA THR A 40 -6.17 -7.65 3.04
C THR A 40 -5.39 -6.91 1.94
N ALA A 41 -5.37 -7.46 0.72
CA ALA A 41 -4.76 -6.79 -0.43
C ALA A 41 -5.49 -5.48 -0.77
N VAL A 42 -4.73 -4.40 -0.90
CA VAL A 42 -5.22 -3.06 -1.27
C VAL A 42 -4.55 -2.53 -2.54
N LEU A 43 -3.38 -3.06 -2.90
CA LEU A 43 -2.72 -2.87 -4.19
C LEU A 43 -2.35 -4.24 -4.75
N THR A 44 -2.56 -4.48 -6.04
CA THR A 44 -2.15 -5.72 -6.70
C THR A 44 -1.58 -5.42 -8.08
N GLY A 45 -0.33 -5.84 -8.33
CA GLY A 45 0.37 -5.57 -9.59
C GLY A 45 0.50 -4.08 -9.93
N GLY A 46 0.69 -3.23 -8.91
CA GLY A 46 0.78 -1.78 -9.06
C GLY A 46 -0.56 -1.04 -9.12
N GLU A 47 -1.69 -1.76 -9.09
CA GLU A 47 -3.03 -1.17 -9.25
C GLU A 47 -3.85 -1.26 -7.96
N LEU A 48 -4.60 -0.19 -7.63
CA LEU A 48 -5.47 -0.17 -6.46
C LEU A 48 -6.60 -1.18 -6.59
N VAL A 49 -6.69 -2.10 -5.63
CA VAL A 49 -7.72 -3.13 -5.62
C VAL A 49 -9.06 -2.49 -5.25
N GLY A 50 -10.03 -2.55 -6.17
CA GLY A 50 -11.43 -2.32 -5.84
C GLY A 50 -11.75 -0.91 -5.34
N ALA A 51 -11.06 0.14 -5.82
CA ALA A 51 -11.35 1.53 -5.47
C ALA A 51 -12.83 1.95 -5.71
N ALA A 52 -13.58 1.21 -6.53
CA ALA A 52 -15.01 1.38 -6.78
C ALA A 52 -15.93 0.39 -6.04
N SER A 53 -15.39 -0.56 -5.27
CA SER A 53 -16.14 -1.64 -4.63
C SER A 53 -16.54 -1.28 -3.19
N ALA A 54 -17.81 -1.48 -2.85
CA ALA A 54 -18.42 -1.11 -1.56
C ALA A 54 -17.89 -1.88 -0.32
N SER A 55 -16.81 -2.66 -0.46
CA SER A 55 -16.22 -3.36 0.68
C SER A 55 -15.51 -2.35 1.59
N PRO A 56 -15.71 -2.42 2.92
CA PRO A 56 -15.01 -1.54 3.83
C PRO A 56 -13.49 -1.71 3.72
N LEU A 57 -12.77 -0.58 3.73
CA LEU A 57 -11.32 -0.56 3.72
C LEU A 57 -10.76 -1.19 5.02
N PRO A 58 -9.66 -1.96 4.95
CA PRO A 58 -9.11 -2.69 6.10
C PRO A 58 -8.37 -1.80 7.11
N GLY A 59 -8.15 -0.52 6.79
CA GLY A 59 -7.50 0.44 7.66
C GLY A 59 -8.31 0.72 8.93
N ARG A 60 -7.61 0.93 10.06
CA ARG A 60 -8.23 1.28 11.34
C ARG A 60 -7.46 2.39 12.05
N GLY A 61 -8.16 3.14 12.91
CA GLY A 61 -7.51 4.09 13.81
C GLY A 61 -6.61 3.36 14.81
N LEU A 62 -5.34 3.71 14.85
CA LEU A 62 -4.40 3.17 15.83
C LEU A 62 -4.58 3.90 17.17
N ARG A 63 -4.63 3.14 18.26
CA ARG A 63 -4.53 3.63 19.64
C ARG A 63 -3.18 3.20 20.17
N ARG A 64 -2.54 4.07 20.95
CA ARG A 64 -1.29 3.70 21.63
C ARG A 64 -1.60 2.56 22.60
N ALA A 65 -0.92 1.44 22.44
CA ALA A 65 -0.92 0.40 23.47
C ALA A 65 -0.11 0.94 24.67
N SER A 66 -0.74 0.94 25.83
CA SER A 66 -0.11 1.25 27.12
C SER A 66 0.88 0.17 27.52
#